data_AF-A0A2A4WNJ0-F1
#
_entry.id   AF-A0A2A4WNJ0-F1
#
_cell.length_a   1.000
_cell.length_b   1.000
_cell.length_c   1.000
_cell.angle_alpha   90.00
_cell.angle_beta   90.00
_cell.angle_gamma   90.00
#
_symmetry.space_group_name_H-M   'P 1'
#
loop_
_entity.id
_entity.type
_entity.pdbx_description
1 polymer ?
#
loop_
_entity_poly.entity_id
_entity_poly.type
_entity_poly.pdbx_seq_one_letter_code
_entity_poly.pdbx_strand_id
1 'polypeptide(L)'
;MLSTLIRRCFKTDFKLLQKFRVKMKFRYLIFGLMFFVTVAEEKSPPIDLLTADKDWYIEDLKFPLGFAQEITLKGDVNLRFPPGWSKKESPNFWSYVWAWQLTEDSDGLNESELKENIELYFDGLLGINSNELNNNERLKKTTTATFILKKENASESRYIGEVKTIDTRYTKKPMTLFVQLEQYYCKKENKSVLLFRYSPKTYEHSVWKTLSSVKLVSFRC
;
A
#
# COMPACT_ATOMS: atom_id res chain seq x y z
N MET A 1 -47.53 -93.89 61.52
CA MET A 1 -47.32 -94.80 60.37
C MET A 1 -46.23 -94.20 59.50
N LEU A 2 -45.26 -95.02 59.16
CA LEU A 2 -43.93 -94.72 58.62
C LEU A 2 -43.91 -93.97 57.27
N SER A 3 -42.82 -93.19 57.10
CA SER A 3 -41.95 -93.07 55.89
C SER A 3 -42.54 -92.34 54.65
N THR A 4 -41.82 -91.63 53.75
CA THR A 4 -40.39 -91.38 53.50
C THR A 4 -40.26 -90.42 52.30
N LEU A 5 -39.05 -89.84 52.12
CA LEU A 5 -38.40 -89.44 50.85
C LEU A 5 -38.98 -88.20 50.11
N ILE A 6 -38.30 -87.09 49.83
CA ILE A 6 -36.95 -86.73 49.31
C ILE A 6 -37.10 -85.94 47.99
N ARG A 7 -36.53 -84.73 47.99
CA ARG A 7 -35.84 -84.00 46.90
C ARG A 7 -36.48 -83.88 45.51
N ARG A 8 -36.74 -82.62 45.11
CA ARG A 8 -36.16 -82.06 43.88
C ARG A 8 -36.02 -80.52 43.98
N CYS A 9 -34.75 -80.08 43.91
CA CYS A 9 -34.23 -78.71 43.77
C CYS A 9 -34.91 -77.94 42.62
N PHE A 10 -35.19 -76.63 42.60
CA PHE A 10 -34.59 -75.40 43.15
C PHE A 10 -33.14 -75.10 42.76
N LYS A 11 -32.97 -74.35 41.65
CA LYS A 11 -31.86 -73.39 41.47
C LYS A 11 -32.04 -72.53 40.21
N THR A 12 -32.26 -71.23 40.41
CA THR A 12 -31.79 -70.05 39.65
C THR A 12 -32.48 -68.84 40.33
N ASP A 13 -31.86 -67.71 40.68
CA ASP A 13 -30.60 -67.14 40.23
C ASP A 13 -29.99 -66.24 41.31
N PHE A 14 -28.66 -66.12 41.24
CA PHE A 14 -27.77 -65.52 42.22
C PHE A 14 -27.08 -64.31 41.59
N LYS A 15 -27.31 -63.10 42.15
CA LYS A 15 -26.32 -62.02 42.42
C LYS A 15 -27.03 -60.67 42.50
N LEU A 16 -27.15 -60.10 43.69
CA LEU A 16 -26.14 -59.30 44.42
C LEU A 16 -26.14 -57.82 44.00
N LEU A 17 -26.72 -57.05 44.91
CA LEU A 17 -26.42 -55.67 45.24
C LEU A 17 -24.92 -55.38 45.24
N GLN A 18 -24.44 -54.45 44.41
CA GLN A 18 -23.39 -53.51 44.82
C GLN A 18 -23.28 -52.30 43.87
N LYS A 19 -23.46 -51.11 44.46
CA LYS A 19 -22.79 -49.83 44.14
C LYS A 19 -22.65 -49.47 42.64
N PHE A 20 -23.44 -48.52 42.16
CA PHE A 20 -22.89 -47.48 41.26
C PHE A 20 -23.52 -46.10 41.51
N ARG A 21 -22.79 -45.37 42.35
CA ARG A 21 -22.59 -43.92 42.44
C ARG A 21 -23.08 -43.14 41.21
N VAL A 22 -23.99 -42.20 41.48
CA VAL A 22 -24.36 -41.07 40.61
C VAL A 22 -23.10 -40.38 40.08
N LYS A 23 -22.94 -40.31 38.76
CA LYS A 23 -22.11 -39.31 38.08
C LYS A 23 -22.92 -38.73 36.93
N MET A 24 -23.67 -37.67 37.23
CA MET A 24 -24.22 -36.75 36.22
C MET A 24 -23.07 -36.30 35.30
N LYS A 25 -23.10 -36.73 34.04
CA LYS A 25 -22.26 -36.12 33.00
C LYS A 25 -22.95 -34.83 32.54
N PHE A 26 -22.77 -33.76 33.32
CA PHE A 26 -23.13 -32.42 32.90
C PHE A 26 -22.11 -31.99 31.82
N ARG A 27 -22.44 -32.25 30.54
CA ARG A 27 -21.67 -31.76 29.40
C ARG A 27 -21.96 -30.27 29.29
N TYR A 28 -21.13 -29.43 29.93
CA TYR A 28 -21.11 -27.99 29.68
C TYR A 28 -20.62 -27.76 28.25
N LEU A 29 -21.55 -27.58 27.31
CA LEU A 29 -21.25 -27.01 26.00
C LEU A 29 -21.16 -25.49 26.19
N ILE A 30 -19.99 -25.00 26.63
CA ILE A 30 -19.70 -23.57 26.62
C ILE A 30 -19.50 -23.17 25.16
N PHE A 31 -20.55 -22.63 24.54
CA PHE A 31 -20.44 -21.97 23.25
C PHE A 31 -19.77 -20.61 23.50
N GLY A 32 -18.44 -20.60 23.46
CA GLY A 32 -17.65 -19.38 23.52
C GLY A 32 -17.89 -18.56 22.26
N LEU A 33 -18.81 -17.61 22.32
CA LEU A 33 -19.03 -16.62 21.27
C LEU A 33 -17.83 -15.67 21.26
N MET A 34 -16.79 -16.05 20.54
CA MET A 34 -15.61 -15.24 20.28
C MET A 34 -16.05 -14.11 19.33
N PHE A 35 -16.48 -12.97 19.90
CA PHE A 35 -16.66 -11.74 19.13
C PHE A 35 -15.29 -11.36 18.56
N PHE A 36 -15.05 -11.71 17.31
CA PHE A 36 -14.03 -11.06 16.50
C PHE A 36 -14.49 -9.61 16.32
N VAL A 37 -14.04 -8.73 17.21
CA VAL A 37 -14.11 -7.30 16.98
C VAL A 37 -13.16 -7.03 15.82
N THR A 38 -13.71 -7.01 14.61
CA THR A 38 -13.00 -6.45 13.45
C THR A 38 -12.84 -4.96 13.75
N VAL A 39 -11.65 -4.55 14.18
CA VAL A 39 -11.29 -3.14 14.18
C VAL A 39 -11.26 -2.72 12.71
N ALA A 40 -12.32 -2.07 12.26
CA ALA A 40 -12.30 -1.34 11.01
C ALA A 40 -11.44 -0.09 11.27
N GLU A 41 -10.25 -0.05 10.71
CA GLU A 41 -9.44 1.16 10.72
C GLU A 41 -10.19 2.24 9.93
N GLU A 42 -10.66 3.27 10.62
CA GLU A 42 -11.27 4.44 9.98
C GLU A 42 -10.17 5.18 9.23
N LYS A 43 -10.03 4.88 7.93
CA LYS A 43 -9.09 5.58 7.06
C LYS A 43 -9.48 7.05 7.02
N SER A 44 -8.77 7.87 7.78
CA SER A 44 -8.86 9.32 7.67
C SER A 44 -8.66 9.74 6.21
N PRO A 45 -9.36 10.78 5.72
CA PRO A 45 -9.14 11.25 4.35
C PRO A 45 -7.68 11.67 4.16
N PRO A 46 -7.12 11.57 2.93
CA PRO A 46 -5.81 12.12 2.64
C PRO A 46 -5.77 13.62 2.90
N ILE A 47 -4.64 14.10 3.41
CA ILE A 47 -4.39 15.54 3.51
C ILE A 47 -4.22 16.08 2.09
N ASP A 48 -4.79 17.25 1.80
CA ASP A 48 -4.55 17.93 0.53
C ASP A 48 -3.23 18.71 0.59
N LEU A 49 -2.19 18.15 -0.03
CA LEU A 49 -0.86 18.76 -0.08
C LEU A 49 -0.67 19.70 -1.26
N LEU A 50 -1.54 19.66 -2.29
CA LEU A 50 -1.26 20.28 -3.59
C LEU A 50 -2.37 21.18 -4.10
N THR A 51 -1.99 22.41 -4.42
CA THR A 51 -2.82 23.31 -5.24
C THR A 51 -3.00 22.74 -6.64
N ALA A 52 -4.13 23.04 -7.28
CA ALA A 52 -4.31 22.80 -8.71
C ALA A 52 -5.48 23.65 -9.24
N ASP A 53 -5.46 23.95 -10.53
CA ASP A 53 -6.62 24.55 -11.20
C ASP A 53 -7.77 23.54 -11.26
N LYS A 54 -9.01 24.05 -11.37
CA LYS A 54 -10.25 23.24 -11.25
C LYS A 54 -10.38 22.12 -12.28
N ASP A 55 -9.68 22.21 -13.39
CA ASP A 55 -9.73 21.26 -14.50
C ASP A 55 -8.63 20.18 -14.46
N TRP A 56 -7.76 20.24 -13.45
CA TRP A 56 -6.79 19.17 -13.21
C TRP A 56 -7.49 17.94 -12.65
N TYR A 57 -7.10 16.78 -13.17
CA TYR A 57 -7.53 15.52 -12.59
C TYR A 57 -6.74 15.27 -11.29
N ILE A 58 -7.46 14.92 -10.23
CA ILE A 58 -6.95 14.76 -8.87
C ILE A 58 -7.02 13.28 -8.49
N GLU A 59 -5.94 12.78 -7.91
CA GLU A 59 -5.91 11.43 -7.34
C GLU A 59 -5.15 11.46 -6.02
N ASP A 60 -5.81 11.08 -4.93
CA ASP A 60 -5.24 11.07 -3.59
C ASP A 60 -5.24 9.64 -3.04
N LEU A 61 -4.08 9.21 -2.56
CA LEU A 61 -3.77 7.86 -2.10
C LEU A 61 -3.09 7.95 -0.72
N LYS A 62 -2.89 6.78 -0.10
CA LYS A 62 -2.06 6.63 1.11
C LYS A 62 -1.12 5.46 0.93
N PHE A 63 0.09 5.60 1.47
CA PHE A 63 0.95 4.44 1.68
C PHE A 63 0.37 3.53 2.79
N PRO A 64 0.54 2.20 2.71
CA PRO A 64 1.16 1.45 1.62
C PRO A 64 0.28 1.39 0.36
N LEU A 65 0.93 1.42 -0.81
CA LEU A 65 0.23 1.40 -2.09
C LEU A 65 -0.13 -0.03 -2.47
N GLY A 66 -1.40 -0.30 -2.74
CA GLY A 66 -1.90 -1.65 -3.01
C GLY A 66 -1.20 -2.35 -4.20
N PHE A 67 -0.74 -1.58 -5.18
CA PHE A 67 0.00 -2.08 -6.35
C PHE A 67 1.52 -2.11 -6.18
N ALA A 68 2.07 -1.47 -5.15
CA ALA A 68 3.50 -1.38 -4.87
C ALA A 68 3.77 -1.68 -3.39
N GLN A 69 3.40 -2.89 -2.96
CA GLN A 69 3.43 -3.30 -1.54
C GLN A 69 4.85 -3.48 -0.97
N GLU A 70 5.86 -3.56 -1.84
CA GLU A 70 7.26 -3.60 -1.42
C GLU A 70 7.76 -2.24 -0.90
N ILE A 71 7.05 -1.14 -1.19
CA ILE A 71 7.33 0.18 -0.60
C ILE A 71 6.91 0.18 0.86
N THR A 72 7.88 0.40 1.75
CA THR A 72 7.69 0.39 3.21
C THR A 72 7.36 1.76 3.80
N LEU A 73 7.41 2.82 2.98
CA LEU A 73 7.08 4.19 3.36
C LEU A 73 5.65 4.29 3.94
N LYS A 74 5.42 5.32 4.75
CA LYS A 74 4.11 5.65 5.30
C LYS A 74 3.82 7.14 5.14
N GLY A 75 2.59 7.45 4.75
CA GLY A 75 2.23 8.83 4.43
C GLY A 75 1.05 9.00 3.49
N ASP A 76 0.79 10.26 3.18
CA ASP A 76 -0.20 10.68 2.19
C ASP A 76 0.46 10.94 0.83
N VAL A 77 -0.29 10.66 -0.24
CA VAL A 77 0.20 10.64 -1.61
C VAL A 77 -0.80 11.38 -2.49
N ASN A 78 -0.46 12.58 -3.00
CA ASN A 78 -1.37 13.39 -3.81
C ASN A 78 -0.83 13.59 -5.22
N LEU A 79 -1.62 13.23 -6.23
CA LEU A 79 -1.29 13.41 -7.65
C LEU A 79 -2.20 14.47 -8.27
N ARG A 80 -1.61 15.29 -9.14
CA ARG A 80 -2.30 16.31 -9.92
C ARG A 80 -1.90 16.15 -11.38
N PHE A 81 -2.89 15.94 -12.24
CA PHE A 81 -2.68 15.74 -13.66
C PHE A 81 -3.29 16.89 -14.48
N PRO A 82 -2.48 17.61 -15.28
CA PRO A 82 -2.96 18.72 -16.09
C PRO A 82 -3.91 18.25 -17.20
N PRO A 83 -4.80 19.11 -17.70
CA PRO A 83 -5.63 18.81 -18.86
C PRO A 83 -4.84 18.23 -20.04
N GLY A 84 -5.35 17.13 -20.60
CA GLY A 84 -4.71 16.45 -21.71
C GLY A 84 -3.52 15.55 -21.34
N TRP A 85 -3.25 15.31 -20.06
CA TRP A 85 -2.19 14.37 -19.62
C TRP A 85 -2.30 12.96 -20.22
N SER A 86 -3.50 12.55 -20.59
CA SER A 86 -3.86 11.24 -21.14
C SER A 86 -4.00 11.21 -22.67
N LYS A 87 -3.73 12.32 -23.37
CA LYS A 87 -3.88 12.45 -24.83
C LYS A 87 -2.50 12.54 -25.49
N LYS A 88 -2.17 11.62 -26.40
CA LYS A 88 -0.82 11.49 -26.99
C LYS A 88 -0.35 12.76 -27.71
N GLU A 89 -1.28 13.50 -28.29
CA GLU A 89 -1.05 14.71 -29.07
C GLU A 89 -0.89 15.94 -28.17
N SER A 90 -1.21 15.83 -26.88
CA SER A 90 -1.11 16.93 -25.93
C SER A 90 0.35 17.24 -25.55
N PRO A 91 0.73 18.51 -25.38
CA PRO A 91 2.02 18.86 -24.79
C PRO A 91 2.18 18.34 -23.35
N ASN A 92 1.06 18.05 -22.68
CA ASN A 92 1.02 17.56 -21.31
C ASN A 92 1.03 16.02 -21.21
N PHE A 93 1.08 15.29 -22.33
CA PHE A 93 1.01 13.82 -22.31
C PHE A 93 2.04 13.22 -21.34
N TRP A 94 1.58 12.34 -20.45
CA TRP A 94 2.38 11.74 -19.37
C TRP A 94 3.10 12.74 -18.44
N SER A 95 2.63 13.97 -18.37
CA SER A 95 3.17 14.99 -17.47
C SER A 95 2.24 15.18 -16.28
N TYR A 96 2.78 15.19 -15.07
CA TYR A 96 2.00 15.27 -13.83
C TYR A 96 2.86 15.69 -12.64
N VAL A 97 2.20 16.10 -11.56
CA VAL A 97 2.81 16.52 -10.30
C VAL A 97 2.38 15.57 -9.20
N TRP A 98 3.31 15.28 -8.29
CA TRP A 98 3.12 14.31 -7.23
C TRP A 98 3.72 14.83 -5.93
N ALA A 99 2.99 14.73 -4.81
CA ALA A 99 3.52 15.00 -3.48
C ALA A 99 3.39 13.78 -2.57
N TRP A 100 4.46 13.48 -1.82
CA TRP A 100 4.46 12.51 -0.72
C TRP A 100 4.69 13.29 0.57
N GLN A 101 3.81 13.14 1.56
CA GLN A 101 4.12 13.53 2.94
C GLN A 101 4.45 12.28 3.73
N LEU A 102 5.71 12.12 4.13
CA LEU A 102 6.19 10.96 4.88
C LEU A 102 6.13 11.23 6.39
N THR A 103 5.73 10.22 7.16
CA THR A 103 5.52 10.34 8.61
C THR A 103 6.60 9.65 9.45
N GLU A 104 7.48 8.86 8.85
CA GLU A 104 8.50 8.06 9.58
C GLU A 104 9.95 8.34 9.15
N ASP A 105 10.18 9.19 8.14
CA ASP A 105 11.52 9.51 7.63
C ASP A 105 12.03 10.86 8.14
N SER A 106 13.10 10.82 8.93
CA SER A 106 13.56 11.93 9.78
C SER A 106 14.38 13.02 9.09
N ASP A 107 14.66 12.91 7.79
CA ASP A 107 15.31 13.98 6.98
C ASP A 107 14.92 13.92 5.49
N GLY A 108 13.97 13.06 5.13
CA GLY A 108 13.59 12.77 3.75
C GLY A 108 14.33 11.56 3.20
N LEU A 109 14.42 11.45 1.87
CA LEU A 109 15.06 10.32 1.19
C LEU A 109 16.35 10.76 0.50
N ASN A 110 17.41 9.96 0.61
CA ASN A 110 18.64 10.13 -0.15
C ASN A 110 18.51 9.53 -1.57
N GLU A 111 19.51 9.72 -2.44
CA GLU A 111 19.46 9.26 -3.84
C GLU A 111 19.21 7.75 -3.99
N SER A 112 19.76 6.92 -3.09
CA SER A 112 19.57 5.47 -3.12
C SER A 112 18.13 5.09 -2.76
N GLU A 113 17.59 5.71 -1.72
CA GLU A 113 16.21 5.50 -1.28
C GLU A 113 15.20 6.02 -2.30
N LEU A 114 15.47 7.18 -2.89
CA LEU A 114 14.68 7.72 -4.01
C LEU A 114 14.69 6.77 -5.19
N LYS A 115 15.86 6.27 -5.59
CA LYS A 115 15.97 5.28 -6.66
C LYS A 115 15.13 4.05 -6.37
N GLU A 116 15.32 3.42 -5.21
CA GLU A 116 14.67 2.16 -4.85
C GLU A 116 13.14 2.32 -4.78
N ASN A 117 12.64 3.31 -4.04
CA ASN A 117 11.20 3.51 -3.87
C ASN A 117 10.51 3.87 -5.20
N ILE A 118 11.16 4.64 -6.08
CA ILE A 118 10.61 4.99 -7.38
C ILE A 118 10.62 3.79 -8.33
N GLU A 119 11.67 2.96 -8.33
CA GLU A 119 11.67 1.71 -9.10
C GLU A 119 10.54 0.78 -8.66
N LEU A 120 10.38 0.56 -7.34
CA LEU A 120 9.29 -0.25 -6.79
C LEU A 120 7.90 0.28 -7.16
N TYR A 121 7.72 1.60 -7.17
CA TYR A 121 6.46 2.22 -7.55
C TYR A 121 6.07 1.91 -9.00
N PHE A 122 6.98 2.19 -9.93
CA PHE A 122 6.72 2.00 -11.36
C PHE A 122 6.68 0.52 -11.73
N ASP A 123 7.49 -0.33 -11.12
CA ASP A 123 7.39 -1.78 -11.31
C ASP A 123 6.05 -2.33 -10.79
N GLY A 124 5.55 -1.81 -9.67
CA GLY A 124 4.21 -2.10 -9.19
C GLY A 124 3.11 -1.76 -10.21
N LEU A 125 3.23 -0.61 -10.88
CA LEU A 125 2.31 -0.21 -11.96
C LEU A 125 2.36 -1.15 -13.17
N LEU A 126 3.54 -1.69 -13.51
CA LEU A 126 3.68 -2.73 -14.56
C LEU A 126 2.87 -3.99 -14.19
N GLY A 127 2.81 -4.32 -12.91
CA GLY A 127 2.07 -5.48 -12.38
C GLY A 127 0.54 -5.36 -12.43
N ILE A 128 -0.04 -4.16 -12.51
CA ILE A 128 -1.51 -3.97 -12.48
C ILE A 128 -2.20 -4.57 -13.71
N ASN A 129 -1.62 -4.42 -14.90
CA ASN A 129 -2.20 -4.92 -16.15
C ASN A 129 -1.79 -6.35 -16.48
N SER A 130 -1.24 -7.07 -15.50
CA SER A 130 -0.61 -8.37 -15.68
C SER A 130 -1.57 -9.54 -15.85
N ASN A 131 -2.89 -9.32 -15.89
CA ASN A 131 -3.85 -10.34 -16.33
C ASN A 131 -3.69 -10.67 -17.83
N GLU A 132 -2.99 -9.83 -18.59
CA GLU A 132 -2.62 -10.04 -20.00
C GLU A 132 -1.19 -10.58 -20.17
N LEU A 133 -0.41 -10.71 -19.08
CA LEU A 133 1.00 -11.11 -19.10
C LEU A 133 1.17 -12.45 -18.37
N ASN A 134 1.95 -13.35 -18.95
CA ASN A 134 2.25 -14.66 -18.33
C ASN A 134 2.90 -14.44 -16.95
N ASN A 135 2.72 -15.38 -16.01
CA ASN A 135 3.24 -15.28 -14.63
C ASN A 135 4.74 -14.90 -14.53
N ASN A 136 5.55 -15.24 -15.54
CA ASN A 136 6.99 -14.92 -15.59
C ASN A 136 7.29 -13.46 -16.01
N GLU A 137 6.34 -12.76 -16.62
CA GLU A 137 6.46 -11.35 -17.02
C GLU A 137 5.93 -10.39 -15.95
N ARG A 138 5.09 -10.88 -15.03
CA ARG A 138 4.56 -10.12 -13.88
C ARG A 138 5.64 -9.58 -12.93
N LEU A 139 6.84 -10.16 -12.99
CA LEU A 139 7.94 -9.93 -12.05
C LEU A 139 9.16 -9.25 -12.68
N LYS A 140 9.12 -8.86 -13.96
CA LYS A 140 10.27 -8.18 -14.54
C LYS A 140 10.31 -6.74 -14.04
N LYS A 141 11.01 -6.57 -12.91
CA LYS A 141 11.54 -5.30 -12.42
C LYS A 141 12.44 -4.71 -13.51
N THR A 142 11.83 -3.89 -14.36
CA THR A 142 12.47 -3.34 -15.57
C THR A 142 12.63 -1.84 -15.48
N THR A 143 12.02 -1.22 -14.46
CA THR A 143 12.21 0.19 -14.21
C THR A 143 13.65 0.45 -13.75
N THR A 144 14.24 1.52 -14.25
CA THR A 144 15.48 2.05 -13.69
C THR A 144 15.28 3.53 -13.37
N ALA A 145 15.61 3.91 -12.14
CA ALA A 145 15.57 5.30 -11.71
C ALA A 145 16.98 5.81 -11.40
N THR A 146 17.20 7.09 -11.65
CA THR A 146 18.43 7.80 -11.28
C THR A 146 18.06 9.15 -10.74
N PHE A 147 18.72 9.57 -9.66
CA PHE A 147 18.56 10.88 -9.05
C PHE A 147 19.93 11.49 -8.81
N ILE A 148 20.04 12.79 -9.03
CA ILE A 148 21.26 13.57 -8.85
C ILE A 148 20.90 14.78 -7.99
N LEU A 149 21.50 14.88 -6.81
CA LEU A 149 21.37 16.05 -5.96
C LEU A 149 21.95 17.28 -6.68
N LYS A 150 21.16 18.35 -6.72
CA LYS A 150 21.54 19.63 -7.34
C LYS A 150 21.74 20.74 -6.33
N LYS A 151 21.01 20.69 -5.23
CA LYS A 151 21.09 21.68 -4.16
C LYS A 151 20.61 21.06 -2.87
N GLU A 152 21.29 21.39 -1.77
CA GLU A 152 20.90 20.99 -0.43
C GLU A 152 21.14 22.13 0.54
N ASN A 153 20.24 22.27 1.51
CA ASN A 153 20.40 23.08 2.70
C ASN A 153 19.72 22.38 3.88
N ALA A 154 19.76 22.99 5.07
CA ALA A 154 19.32 22.37 6.31
C ALA A 154 17.86 21.86 6.33
N SER A 155 16.97 22.36 5.46
CA SER A 155 15.55 21.98 5.44
C SER A 155 15.01 21.66 4.05
N GLU A 156 15.82 21.79 3.00
CA GLU A 156 15.38 21.59 1.62
C GLU A 156 16.51 20.99 0.76
N SER A 157 16.17 19.95 0.01
CA SER A 157 17.03 19.36 -1.03
C SER A 157 16.30 19.33 -2.37
N ARG A 158 17.06 19.44 -3.46
CA ARG A 158 16.55 19.43 -4.83
C ARG A 158 17.34 18.45 -5.67
N TYR A 159 16.61 17.63 -6.41
CA TYR A 159 17.17 16.61 -7.30
C TYR A 159 16.61 16.80 -8.70
N ILE A 160 17.39 16.37 -9.68
CA ILE A 160 16.86 15.98 -10.97
C ILE A 160 16.95 14.46 -11.08
N GLY A 161 16.04 13.87 -11.85
CA GLY A 161 16.05 12.44 -12.05
C GLY A 161 15.58 12.02 -13.43
N GLU A 162 15.79 10.75 -13.70
CA GLU A 162 15.31 10.08 -14.89
C GLU A 162 14.77 8.71 -14.49
N VAL A 163 13.57 8.39 -14.96
CA VAL A 163 12.92 7.09 -14.78
C VAL A 163 12.68 6.47 -16.14
N LYS A 164 13.33 5.34 -16.41
CA LYS A 164 13.09 4.52 -17.60
C LYS A 164 12.13 3.42 -17.24
N THR A 165 10.99 3.34 -17.92
CA THR A 165 9.93 2.36 -17.64
C THR A 165 9.13 2.06 -18.92
N ILE A 166 8.01 1.34 -18.81
CA ILE A 166 7.09 1.06 -19.92
C ILE A 166 5.76 1.77 -19.65
N ASP A 167 5.22 2.44 -20.67
CA ASP A 167 3.87 3.02 -20.61
C ASP A 167 2.82 1.93 -20.51
N THR A 168 2.28 1.70 -19.32
CA THR A 168 1.29 0.65 -19.08
C THR A 168 -0.09 0.96 -19.60
N ARG A 169 -0.38 2.18 -20.08
CA ARG A 169 -1.76 2.64 -20.28
C ARG A 169 -2.09 3.02 -21.71
N TYR A 170 -1.24 3.82 -22.37
CA TYR A 170 -1.61 4.48 -23.62
C TYR A 170 -0.82 3.99 -24.83
N THR A 171 0.51 3.88 -24.72
CA THR A 171 1.38 3.48 -25.83
C THR A 171 1.89 2.06 -25.73
N LYS A 172 1.98 1.46 -24.53
CA LYS A 172 2.53 0.11 -24.31
C LYS A 172 3.97 -0.02 -24.80
N LYS A 173 4.72 1.08 -24.80
CA LYS A 173 6.10 1.18 -25.27
C LYS A 173 7.04 1.66 -24.17
N PRO A 174 8.35 1.39 -24.27
CA PRO A 174 9.34 2.00 -23.40
C PRO A 174 9.24 3.53 -23.44
N MET A 175 9.38 4.14 -22.27
CA MET A 175 9.39 5.59 -22.12
C MET A 175 10.38 6.02 -21.04
N THR A 176 10.83 7.27 -21.17
CA THR A 176 11.63 7.95 -20.16
C THR A 176 10.81 9.10 -19.60
N LEU A 177 10.75 9.21 -18.27
CA LEU A 177 10.23 10.36 -17.55
C LEU A 177 11.40 11.11 -16.91
N PHE A 178 11.54 12.38 -17.26
CA PHE A 178 12.40 13.31 -16.54
C PHE A 178 11.69 13.78 -15.27
N VAL A 179 12.46 14.00 -14.21
CA VAL A 179 11.94 14.30 -12.88
C VAL A 179 12.60 15.54 -12.31
N GLN A 180 11.81 16.50 -11.82
CA GLN A 180 12.27 17.50 -10.87
C GLN A 180 11.70 17.16 -9.51
N LEU A 181 12.56 17.05 -8.50
CA LEU A 181 12.18 16.75 -7.12
C LEU A 181 12.65 17.86 -6.20
N GLU A 182 11.72 18.37 -5.38
CA GLU A 182 12.00 19.22 -4.24
C GLU A 182 11.57 18.48 -2.97
N GLN A 183 12.47 18.34 -2.01
CA GLN A 183 12.20 17.70 -0.73
C GLN A 183 12.35 18.74 0.37
N TYR A 184 11.40 18.72 1.31
CA TYR A 184 11.31 19.64 2.43
C TYR A 184 11.22 18.84 3.71
N TYR A 185 12.10 19.10 4.68
CA TYR A 185 12.05 18.45 5.99
C TYR A 185 11.57 19.41 7.08
N CYS A 186 10.60 18.96 7.86
CA CYS A 186 10.04 19.68 8.98
C CYS A 186 10.43 19.06 10.31
N LYS A 187 11.46 19.63 10.95
CA LYS A 187 11.99 19.13 12.21
C LYS A 187 10.99 19.15 13.36
N LYS A 188 10.09 20.14 13.40
CA LYS A 188 9.10 20.30 14.48
C LYS A 188 8.07 19.18 14.49
N GLU A 189 7.61 18.79 13.31
CA GLU A 189 6.57 17.76 13.12
C GLU A 189 7.18 16.38 12.82
N ASN A 190 8.51 16.31 12.63
CA ASN A 190 9.25 15.15 12.15
C ASN A 190 8.62 14.53 10.89
N LYS A 191 8.33 15.38 9.90
CA LYS A 191 7.74 14.98 8.62
C LYS A 191 8.57 15.53 7.48
N SER A 192 8.65 14.76 6.40
CA SER A 192 9.20 15.24 5.13
C SER A 192 8.10 15.31 4.07
N VAL A 193 8.23 16.28 3.16
CA VAL A 193 7.37 16.39 1.98
C VAL A 193 8.24 16.39 0.75
N LEU A 194 7.99 15.44 -0.14
CA LEU A 194 8.65 15.31 -1.44
C LEU A 194 7.68 15.74 -2.52
N LEU A 195 8.08 16.70 -3.36
CA LEU A 195 7.32 17.24 -4.48
C LEU A 195 8.03 16.87 -5.78
N PHE A 196 7.47 15.91 -6.50
CA PHE A 196 7.95 15.46 -7.78
C PHE A 196 7.15 16.07 -8.93
N ARG A 197 7.83 16.34 -10.03
CA ARG A 197 7.22 16.72 -11.31
C ARG A 197 7.79 15.83 -12.39
N TYR A 198 6.91 15.16 -13.12
CA TYR A 198 7.26 14.21 -14.16
C TYR A 198 6.87 14.75 -15.52
N SER A 199 7.71 14.51 -16.53
CA SER A 199 7.35 14.68 -17.93
C SER A 199 8.25 13.83 -18.83
N PRO A 200 7.75 13.29 -19.95
CA PRO A 200 8.61 12.75 -21.00
C PRO A 200 9.34 13.85 -21.81
N LYS A 201 9.04 15.13 -21.55
CA LYS A 201 9.66 16.26 -22.23
C LYS A 201 10.93 16.70 -21.50
N THR A 202 11.94 17.14 -22.26
CA THR A 202 13.18 17.70 -21.69
C THR A 202 12.89 18.94 -20.85
N TYR A 203 13.82 19.30 -19.96
CA TYR A 203 13.64 20.35 -18.94
C TYR A 203 13.38 21.76 -19.51
N GLU A 204 13.69 21.99 -20.79
CA GLU A 204 13.49 23.26 -21.49
C GLU A 204 12.06 23.42 -22.03
N HIS A 205 11.28 22.33 -22.08
CA HIS A 205 9.94 22.36 -22.64
C HIS A 205 8.96 23.16 -21.77
N SER A 206 8.00 23.84 -22.40
CA SER A 206 7.05 24.74 -21.72
C SER A 206 6.15 24.04 -20.68
N VAL A 207 5.94 22.72 -20.82
CA VAL A 207 5.17 21.90 -19.85
C VAL A 207 5.70 22.03 -18.42
N TRP A 208 7.01 22.26 -18.24
CA TRP A 208 7.58 22.44 -16.91
C TRP A 208 7.07 23.71 -16.22
N LYS A 209 6.66 24.73 -16.98
CA LYS A 209 5.97 25.91 -16.42
C LYS A 209 4.58 25.53 -15.91
N THR A 210 3.85 24.71 -16.66
CA THR A 210 2.55 24.15 -16.24
C THR A 210 2.71 23.35 -14.94
N LEU A 211 3.67 22.43 -14.89
CA LEU A 211 3.92 21.62 -13.69
C LEU A 211 4.41 22.46 -12.49
N SER A 212 5.14 23.55 -12.76
CA SER A 212 5.61 24.48 -11.72
C SER A 212 4.51 25.35 -11.14
N SER A 213 3.35 25.47 -11.80
CA SER A 213 2.19 26.20 -11.27
C SER A 213 1.58 25.52 -10.04
N VAL A 214 1.70 24.19 -9.96
CA VAL A 214 1.31 23.40 -8.79
C VAL A 214 2.32 23.61 -7.67
N LYS A 215 1.81 24.11 -6.54
CA LYS A 215 2.51 24.39 -5.29
C LYS A 215 1.95 23.56 -4.13
N LEU A 216 2.77 23.40 -3.09
CA LEU A 216 2.33 22.84 -1.82
C LEU A 216 1.34 23.77 -1.11
N VAL A 217 0.22 23.24 -0.62
CA VAL A 217 -0.76 23.99 0.19
C VAL A 217 -0.21 24.13 1.60
N SER A 218 0.52 25.23 1.83
CA SER A 218 1.09 25.61 3.13
C SER A 218 1.61 24.42 3.95
N PHE A 219 2.74 23.85 3.54
CA PHE A 219 3.51 23.00 4.43
C PHE A 219 4.10 23.88 5.53
N ARG A 220 3.41 23.96 6.67
CA ARG A 220 3.87 24.76 7.81
C ARG A 220 4.72 23.90 8.73
N CYS A 221 5.99 24.26 8.79
CA CYS A 221 6.76 24.20 10.02
C CYS A 221 6.42 25.44 10.87
#